data_AF-A0A951P6I2-F1
#
_entry.id   AF-A0A951P6I2-F1
#
_cell.length_a   1.000
_cell.length_b   1.000
_cell.length_c   1.000
_cell.angle_alpha   90.00
_cell.angle_beta   90.00
_cell.angle_gamma   90.00
#
_symmetry.space_group_name_H-M   'P 1'
#
loop_
_entity.id
_entity.type
_entity.pdbx_description
1 polymer ?
#
loop_
_entity_poly.entity_id
_entity_poly.type
_entity_poly.pdbx_seq_one_letter_code
_entity_poly.pdbx_strand_id
1 'polypeptide(L)'
;MYQTDPPKPAREPLPTMYDLKSEDPEEPGLPDEFHEFQPHLLRETFHSPVWSADHLFVGTDINLYYESRHPLWYKRPDWFVVLGVQRSSSQEDLRLSYVIWQESIAPFLVVELLSPGTEGEDLGQTLREVGKPPTKWEVYERILRVPYYVVFDRYVSEFRAFKLEGLRYQELSLPDSKLWLEDIQVGLGVWQGQYEATEGKWLRWYDSEQNWLPTAQERAQLERQRAEQERQRAEWQRLQAEQERERAEQERERAEQAERELQQERSRSQQLAERLRALGLNPDDL
;
A
#
# COMPACT_ATOMS: atom_id res chain seq x y z
N MET A 1 12.07 -21.69 48.16
CA MET A 1 10.80 -22.17 47.57
C MET A 1 10.75 -21.61 46.16
N TYR A 2 10.99 -22.42 45.14
CA TYR A 2 10.81 -21.99 43.76
C TYR A 2 9.38 -22.35 43.36
N GLN A 3 8.59 -21.33 43.04
CA GLN A 3 7.21 -21.53 42.63
C GLN A 3 7.17 -22.23 41.28
N THR A 4 6.41 -23.32 41.31
CA THR A 4 6.19 -24.36 40.31
C THR A 4 5.14 -23.94 39.29
N ASP A 5 5.37 -24.38 38.06
CA ASP A 5 4.50 -24.36 36.87
C ASP A 5 3.95 -23.01 36.38
N PRO A 6 4.11 -22.70 35.08
CA PRO A 6 3.41 -21.57 34.47
C PRO A 6 1.89 -21.76 34.59
N PRO A 7 1.12 -20.66 34.74
CA PRO A 7 -0.33 -20.74 34.81
C PRO A 7 -0.86 -21.47 33.57
N LYS A 8 -1.66 -22.52 33.79
CA LYS A 8 -2.37 -23.19 32.71
C LYS A 8 -3.26 -22.16 31.99
N PRO A 9 -3.33 -22.19 30.65
CA PRO A 9 -4.18 -21.27 29.90
C PRO A 9 -5.63 -21.34 30.41
N ALA A 10 -6.32 -20.20 30.40
CA ALA A 10 -7.65 -20.04 31.00
C ALA A 10 -8.75 -20.91 30.35
N ARG A 11 -8.45 -21.57 29.22
CA ARG A 11 -9.30 -22.50 28.49
C ARG A 11 -8.44 -23.62 27.93
N GLU A 12 -8.98 -24.83 27.90
CA GLU A 12 -8.37 -25.93 27.16
C GLU A 12 -8.29 -25.55 25.66
N PRO A 13 -7.14 -25.74 25.00
CA PRO A 13 -7.03 -25.48 23.57
C PRO A 13 -7.93 -26.47 22.82
N LEU A 14 -8.85 -25.92 22.02
CA LEU A 14 -9.65 -26.71 21.08
C LEU A 14 -8.82 -26.99 19.80
N PRO A 15 -9.16 -28.04 19.04
CA PRO A 15 -8.53 -28.30 17.75
C PRO A 15 -8.57 -27.08 16.81
N THR A 16 -7.52 -26.92 16.02
CA THR A 16 -7.33 -25.86 15.02
C THR A 16 -7.60 -26.38 13.60
N MET A 17 -7.47 -25.50 12.60
CA MET A 17 -7.53 -25.87 11.18
C MET A 17 -6.44 -26.87 10.76
N TYR A 18 -5.37 -27.00 11.55
CA TYR A 18 -4.29 -27.97 11.33
C TYR A 18 -4.58 -29.33 11.97
N ASP A 19 -5.53 -29.40 12.90
CA ASP A 19 -5.89 -30.61 13.64
C ASP A 19 -7.10 -31.33 13.02
N LEU A 20 -7.92 -30.60 12.25
CA LEU A 20 -9.19 -31.08 11.70
C LEU A 20 -9.18 -31.09 10.17
N LYS A 21 -9.95 -32.02 9.62
CA LYS A 21 -10.27 -32.07 8.19
C LYS A 21 -11.40 -31.10 7.85
N SER A 22 -11.69 -30.94 6.56
CA SER A 22 -12.88 -30.21 6.09
C SER A 22 -14.18 -30.89 6.57
N GLU A 23 -15.33 -30.29 6.24
CA GLU A 23 -16.66 -30.93 6.40
C GLU A 23 -16.77 -32.22 5.59
N ASP A 24 -16.02 -32.33 4.48
CA ASP A 24 -15.72 -33.60 3.83
C ASP A 24 -14.47 -34.24 4.48
N PRO A 25 -14.59 -35.41 5.15
CA PRO A 25 -13.46 -36.07 5.80
C PRO A 25 -12.38 -36.58 4.85
N GLU A 26 -12.55 -36.51 3.53
CA GLU A 26 -11.49 -36.82 2.57
C GLU A 26 -10.67 -35.58 2.18
N GLU A 27 -11.12 -34.38 2.55
CA GLU A 27 -10.46 -33.11 2.25
C GLU A 27 -9.64 -32.57 3.45
N PRO A 28 -8.48 -31.94 3.21
CA PRO A 28 -7.72 -31.28 4.27
C PRO A 28 -8.47 -30.06 4.83
N GLY A 29 -8.07 -29.61 6.02
CA GLY A 29 -8.59 -28.36 6.60
C GLY A 29 -8.31 -27.13 5.73
N LEU A 30 -9.15 -26.11 5.86
CA LEU A 30 -8.97 -24.82 5.20
C LEU A 30 -7.80 -24.03 5.81
N PRO A 31 -7.24 -23.04 5.09
CA PRO A 31 -6.25 -22.12 5.65
C PRO A 31 -6.75 -21.38 6.90
N ASP A 32 -5.81 -20.91 7.72
CA ASP A 32 -6.11 -20.03 8.84
C ASP A 32 -6.15 -18.55 8.43
N GLU A 33 -6.55 -17.68 9.35
CA GLU A 33 -6.74 -16.25 9.10
C GLU A 33 -5.46 -15.54 8.61
N PHE A 34 -4.28 -16.01 9.00
CA PHE A 34 -3.03 -15.45 8.49
C PHE A 34 -2.85 -15.70 6.99
N HIS A 35 -3.22 -16.89 6.51
CA HIS A 35 -3.15 -17.24 5.08
C HIS A 35 -4.24 -16.54 4.26
N GLU A 36 -5.27 -15.96 4.89
CA GLU A 36 -6.20 -15.03 4.24
C GLU A 36 -5.59 -13.62 4.14
N PHE A 37 -5.07 -13.10 5.26
CA PHE A 37 -4.65 -11.69 5.36
C PHE A 37 -3.32 -11.41 4.65
N GLN A 38 -2.32 -12.26 4.81
CA GLN A 38 -0.97 -11.98 4.31
C GLN A 38 -0.92 -11.90 2.77
N PRO A 39 -1.55 -12.79 1.98
CA PRO A 39 -1.62 -12.64 0.53
C PRO A 39 -2.44 -11.43 0.10
N HIS A 40 -3.47 -11.05 0.86
CA HIS A 40 -4.28 -9.86 0.58
C HIS A 40 -3.43 -8.58 0.70
N LEU A 41 -2.67 -8.44 1.80
CA LEU A 41 -1.74 -7.33 2.02
C LEU A 41 -0.72 -7.23 0.88
N LEU A 42 -0.15 -8.36 0.46
CA LEU A 42 0.78 -8.41 -0.66
C LEU A 42 0.12 -7.93 -1.95
N ARG A 43 -1.13 -8.36 -2.23
CA ARG A 43 -1.86 -7.98 -3.43
C ARG A 43 -2.20 -6.48 -3.46
N GLU A 44 -2.66 -5.90 -2.34
CA GLU A 44 -3.10 -4.50 -2.32
C GLU A 44 -1.96 -3.48 -2.27
N THR A 45 -0.79 -3.88 -1.75
CA THR A 45 0.40 -3.02 -1.65
C THR A 45 1.35 -3.23 -2.82
N PHE A 46 1.19 -4.28 -3.63
CA PHE A 46 2.04 -4.51 -4.79
C PHE A 46 1.81 -3.46 -5.88
N HIS A 47 2.84 -2.65 -6.14
CA HIS A 47 2.88 -1.71 -7.23
C HIS A 47 4.30 -1.66 -7.80
N SER A 48 4.47 -2.01 -9.07
CA SER A 48 5.74 -1.85 -9.77
C SER A 48 5.73 -0.53 -10.55
N PRO A 49 6.77 0.32 -10.42
CA PRO A 49 6.92 1.49 -11.28
C PRO A 49 7.34 1.14 -12.72
N VAL A 50 7.78 -0.10 -12.97
CA VAL A 50 8.26 -0.58 -14.29
C VAL A 50 7.13 -1.21 -15.09
N TRP A 51 6.23 -1.94 -14.43
CA TRP A 51 5.14 -2.68 -15.08
C TRP A 51 3.78 -2.06 -14.79
N SER A 52 3.03 -1.73 -15.85
CA SER A 52 1.62 -1.35 -15.70
C SER A 52 0.81 -2.50 -15.10
N ALA A 53 -0.16 -2.16 -14.26
CA ALA A 53 -1.12 -3.10 -13.68
C ALA A 53 -1.93 -3.88 -14.73
N ASP A 54 -2.00 -3.39 -15.97
CA ASP A 54 -2.68 -4.06 -17.09
C ASP A 54 -1.80 -5.15 -17.75
N HIS A 55 -0.49 -5.12 -17.49
CA HIS A 55 0.51 -6.03 -18.07
C HIS A 55 1.13 -6.96 -17.03
N LEU A 56 0.40 -7.21 -15.94
CA LEU A 56 0.78 -8.18 -14.92
C LEU A 56 -0.44 -8.93 -14.42
N PHE A 57 -0.20 -10.11 -13.85
CA PHE A 57 -1.21 -10.90 -13.17
C PHE A 57 -0.69 -11.29 -11.78
N VAL A 58 -1.52 -11.07 -10.76
CA VAL A 58 -1.28 -11.56 -9.39
C VAL A 58 -2.29 -12.65 -9.07
N GLY A 59 -1.77 -13.84 -8.74
CA GLY A 59 -2.55 -14.98 -8.29
C GLY A 59 -2.36 -15.23 -6.80
N THR A 60 -3.43 -15.66 -6.14
CA THR A 60 -3.46 -16.09 -4.74
C THR A 60 -4.35 -17.32 -4.67
N ASP A 61 -3.86 -18.43 -4.12
CA ASP A 61 -4.59 -19.70 -4.01
C ASP A 61 -5.23 -20.23 -5.31
N ILE A 62 -4.67 -19.84 -6.46
CA ILE A 62 -5.12 -20.27 -7.78
C ILE A 62 -4.24 -21.41 -8.29
N ASN A 63 -4.87 -22.44 -8.89
CA ASN A 63 -4.12 -23.56 -9.46
C ASN A 63 -3.20 -23.08 -10.60
N LEU A 64 -1.91 -23.40 -10.46
CA LEU A 64 -0.84 -23.15 -11.40
C LEU A 64 -0.45 -24.45 -12.10
N TYR A 65 -0.83 -24.59 -13.37
CA TYR A 65 -0.59 -25.78 -14.19
C TYR A 65 0.70 -25.65 -14.97
N TYR A 66 1.58 -26.66 -14.87
CA TYR A 66 2.93 -26.62 -15.42
C TYR A 66 3.28 -27.78 -16.36
N GLU A 67 2.42 -28.81 -16.48
CA GLU A 67 2.67 -29.98 -17.31
C GLU A 67 1.42 -30.35 -18.12
N SER A 68 1.48 -30.18 -19.45
CA SER A 68 0.33 -30.39 -20.34
C SER A 68 -0.05 -31.86 -20.50
N ARG A 69 0.90 -32.79 -20.32
CA ARG A 69 0.64 -34.23 -20.38
C ARG A 69 0.07 -34.81 -19.08
N HIS A 70 0.15 -34.05 -17.99
CA HIS A 70 -0.39 -34.42 -16.68
C HIS A 70 -1.20 -33.24 -16.12
N PRO A 71 -2.37 -32.92 -16.70
CA PRO A 71 -3.13 -31.75 -16.29
C PRO A 71 -3.65 -31.84 -14.85
N LEU A 72 -3.65 -33.01 -14.20
CA LEU A 72 -3.96 -33.12 -12.77
C LEU A 72 -2.77 -32.75 -11.86
N TRP A 73 -1.61 -32.43 -12.44
CA TRP A 73 -0.44 -31.95 -11.70
C TRP A 73 -0.42 -30.43 -11.75
N TYR A 74 -0.75 -29.82 -10.62
CA TYR A 74 -0.71 -28.37 -10.42
C TYR A 74 -0.07 -28.07 -9.07
N LYS A 75 0.35 -26.81 -8.90
CA LYS A 75 0.66 -26.23 -7.59
C LYS A 75 -0.34 -25.14 -7.28
N ARG A 76 -0.44 -24.77 -6.01
CA ARG A 76 -1.30 -23.69 -5.53
C ARG A 76 -0.46 -22.82 -4.60
N PRO A 77 0.29 -21.85 -5.15
CA PRO A 77 1.08 -20.95 -4.33
C PRO A 77 0.17 -19.98 -3.58
N ASP A 78 0.54 -19.61 -2.35
CA ASP A 78 -0.21 -18.62 -1.56
C ASP A 78 -0.27 -17.26 -2.28
N TRP A 79 0.84 -16.86 -2.92
CA TRP A 79 0.89 -15.67 -3.74
C TRP A 79 1.94 -15.79 -4.86
N PHE A 80 1.63 -15.31 -6.07
CA PHE A 80 2.62 -15.15 -7.13
C PHE A 80 2.28 -14.01 -8.08
N VAL A 81 3.30 -13.51 -8.78
CA VAL A 81 3.15 -12.51 -9.85
C VAL A 81 3.76 -13.00 -11.16
N VAL A 82 3.04 -12.74 -12.25
CA VAL A 82 3.50 -12.93 -13.62
C VAL A 82 3.60 -11.56 -14.29
N LEU A 83 4.73 -11.28 -14.92
CA LEU A 83 4.99 -10.04 -15.64
C LEU A 83 4.81 -10.26 -17.14
N GLY A 84 4.28 -9.26 -17.86
CA GLY A 84 4.12 -9.31 -19.32
C GLY A 84 2.85 -10.03 -19.81
N VAL A 85 1.89 -10.28 -18.93
CA VAL A 85 0.60 -10.89 -19.26
C VAL A 85 -0.53 -9.88 -19.17
N GLN A 86 -1.52 -9.98 -20.05
CA GLN A 86 -2.69 -9.09 -20.00
C GLN A 86 -3.57 -9.43 -18.79
N ARG A 87 -3.96 -8.39 -18.06
CA ARG A 87 -5.00 -8.49 -17.03
C ARG A 87 -6.36 -8.72 -17.68
N SER A 88 -7.22 -9.52 -17.03
CA SER A 88 -8.62 -9.68 -17.43
C SER A 88 -9.37 -8.34 -17.35
N SER A 89 -10.07 -7.99 -18.43
CA SER A 89 -10.84 -6.73 -18.53
C SER A 89 -12.33 -6.89 -18.20
N SER A 90 -12.82 -8.12 -18.12
CA SER A 90 -14.21 -8.46 -17.81
C SER A 90 -14.25 -9.52 -16.71
N GLN A 91 -15.42 -9.71 -16.10
CA GLN A 91 -15.59 -10.70 -15.03
C GLN A 91 -15.54 -12.12 -15.59
N GLU A 92 -16.12 -12.33 -16.77
CA GLU A 92 -16.14 -13.59 -17.50
C GLU A 92 -14.75 -14.04 -17.95
N ASP A 93 -13.81 -13.10 -18.12
CA ASP A 93 -12.41 -13.38 -18.48
C ASP A 93 -11.50 -13.61 -17.26
N LEU A 94 -12.03 -13.58 -16.03
CA LEU A 94 -11.23 -13.85 -14.84
C LEU A 94 -10.68 -15.28 -14.87
N ARG A 95 -9.39 -15.41 -14.57
CA ARG A 95 -8.67 -16.69 -14.59
C ARG A 95 -9.21 -17.61 -13.50
N LEU A 96 -9.74 -18.77 -13.90
CA LEU A 96 -10.08 -19.88 -13.00
C LEU A 96 -8.82 -20.68 -12.58
N SER A 97 -7.79 -20.61 -13.43
CA SER A 97 -6.48 -21.20 -13.20
C SER A 97 -5.43 -20.43 -13.99
N TYR A 98 -4.16 -20.59 -13.64
CA TYR A 98 -3.05 -20.11 -14.43
C TYR A 98 -2.40 -21.27 -15.17
N VAL A 99 -2.56 -21.33 -16.49
CA VAL A 99 -2.10 -22.46 -17.32
C VAL A 99 -0.91 -22.05 -18.17
N ILE A 100 0.27 -22.54 -17.82
CA ILE A 100 1.55 -22.09 -18.41
C ILE A 100 1.59 -22.24 -19.92
N TRP A 101 1.08 -23.33 -20.49
CA TRP A 101 1.11 -23.55 -21.94
C TRP A 101 0.03 -22.78 -22.71
N GLN A 102 -0.94 -22.17 -22.02
CA GLN A 102 -1.92 -21.26 -22.63
C GLN A 102 -1.42 -19.82 -22.57
N GLU A 103 -0.88 -19.42 -21.42
CA GLU A 103 -0.38 -18.05 -21.17
C GLU A 103 1.03 -17.82 -21.74
N SER A 104 1.80 -18.90 -21.92
CA SER A 104 3.19 -18.92 -22.42
C SER A 104 4.22 -18.15 -21.57
N ILE A 105 3.85 -17.70 -20.37
CA ILE A 105 4.71 -16.94 -19.47
C ILE A 105 4.66 -17.57 -18.08
N ALA A 106 5.83 -17.77 -17.46
CA ALA A 106 5.95 -18.32 -16.12
C ALA A 106 5.94 -17.21 -15.04
N PRO A 107 5.58 -17.53 -13.78
CA PRO A 107 5.72 -16.59 -12.68
C PRO A 107 7.13 -16.00 -12.56
N PHE A 108 7.18 -14.71 -12.22
CA PHE A 108 8.41 -13.98 -11.92
C PHE A 108 8.84 -14.19 -10.46
N LEU A 109 7.87 -14.14 -9.55
CA LEU A 109 8.06 -14.35 -8.12
C LEU A 109 6.92 -15.22 -7.58
N VAL A 110 7.28 -16.18 -6.73
CA VAL A 110 6.35 -16.98 -5.92
C VAL A 110 6.66 -16.76 -4.44
N VAL A 111 5.62 -16.62 -3.62
CA VAL A 111 5.68 -16.53 -2.16
C VAL A 111 4.86 -17.68 -1.58
N GLU A 112 5.47 -18.42 -0.64
CA GLU A 112 4.80 -19.46 0.15
C GLU A 112 4.88 -19.07 1.64
N LEU A 113 3.78 -19.27 2.35
CA LEU A 113 3.60 -18.97 3.76
C LEU A 113 3.67 -20.29 4.52
N LEU A 114 4.60 -20.38 5.48
CA LEU A 114 4.77 -21.63 6.21
C LEU A 114 3.61 -21.88 7.17
N SER A 115 3.14 -23.12 7.15
CA SER A 115 2.19 -23.67 8.10
C SER A 115 2.74 -24.97 8.71
N PRO A 116 2.30 -25.34 9.93
CA PRO A 116 2.76 -26.56 10.57
C PRO A 116 2.63 -27.79 9.65
N GLY A 117 3.76 -28.43 9.34
CA GLY A 117 3.81 -29.65 8.53
C GLY A 117 4.06 -29.45 7.02
N THR A 118 4.20 -28.21 6.54
CA THR A 118 4.48 -27.88 5.13
C THR A 118 5.94 -27.47 4.87
N GLU A 119 6.71 -27.24 5.94
CA GLU A 119 8.04 -26.63 5.90
C GLU A 119 9.03 -27.45 5.06
N GLY A 120 8.94 -28.78 5.14
CA GLY A 120 9.81 -29.67 4.36
C GLY A 120 9.58 -29.57 2.85
N GLU A 121 8.34 -29.40 2.38
CA GLU A 121 8.05 -29.24 0.96
C GLU A 121 8.44 -27.85 0.46
N ASP A 122 8.11 -26.81 1.22
CA ASP A 122 8.36 -25.41 0.85
C ASP A 122 9.84 -25.04 0.88
N LEU A 123 10.66 -25.69 1.73
CA LEU A 123 12.11 -25.52 1.78
C LEU A 123 12.88 -26.51 0.89
N GLY A 124 12.19 -27.31 0.07
CA GLY A 124 12.83 -28.27 -0.85
C GLY A 124 13.56 -29.42 -0.16
N GLN A 125 13.21 -29.72 1.09
CA GLN A 125 13.81 -30.79 1.89
C GLN A 125 13.11 -32.14 1.68
N THR A 126 11.90 -32.13 1.10
CA THR A 126 11.15 -33.33 0.74
C THR A 126 11.66 -33.93 -0.57
N LEU A 127 11.99 -35.22 -0.56
CA LEU A 127 12.29 -35.99 -1.77
C LEU A 127 10.99 -36.40 -2.46
N ARG A 128 10.99 -36.33 -3.79
CA ARG A 128 9.86 -36.80 -4.60
C ARG A 128 9.66 -38.32 -4.44
N GLU A 129 8.45 -38.73 -4.12
CA GLU A 129 8.04 -40.13 -4.15
C GLU A 129 7.78 -40.63 -5.58
N VAL A 130 8.04 -41.92 -5.82
CA VAL A 130 7.82 -42.55 -7.13
C VAL A 130 6.32 -42.54 -7.48
N GLY A 131 5.99 -42.02 -8.65
CA GLY A 131 4.60 -41.95 -9.13
C GLY A 131 3.79 -40.76 -8.60
N LYS A 132 4.36 -39.91 -7.73
CA LYS A 132 3.75 -38.66 -7.27
C LYS A 132 4.16 -37.47 -8.16
N PRO A 133 3.39 -36.37 -8.17
CA PRO A 133 3.79 -35.12 -8.82
C PRO A 133 5.13 -34.60 -8.26
N PRO A 134 5.91 -33.82 -9.04
CA PRO A 134 7.06 -33.08 -8.53
C PRO A 134 6.76 -32.22 -7.30
N THR A 135 7.76 -31.99 -6.44
CA THR A 135 7.62 -31.12 -5.26
C THR A 135 7.50 -29.65 -5.67
N LYS A 136 6.97 -28.77 -4.79
CA LYS A 136 6.93 -27.31 -5.05
C LYS A 136 8.29 -26.77 -5.52
N TRP A 137 9.35 -27.09 -4.78
CA TRP A 137 10.71 -26.68 -5.12
C TRP A 137 11.14 -27.14 -6.53
N GLU A 138 10.92 -28.41 -6.88
CA GLU A 138 11.26 -28.93 -8.22
C GLU A 138 10.48 -28.22 -9.33
N VAL A 139 9.19 -27.96 -9.11
CA VAL A 139 8.34 -27.24 -10.07
C VAL A 139 8.88 -25.83 -10.28
N TYR A 140 9.08 -25.06 -9.21
CA TYR A 140 9.48 -23.66 -9.32
C TYR A 140 10.91 -23.51 -9.84
N GLU A 141 11.86 -24.29 -9.32
CA GLU A 141 13.28 -24.21 -9.69
C GLU A 141 13.55 -24.75 -11.10
N ARG A 142 13.06 -25.96 -11.40
CA ARG A 142 13.55 -26.74 -12.55
C ARG A 142 12.60 -26.72 -13.73
N ILE A 143 11.29 -26.71 -13.49
CA ILE A 143 10.28 -26.76 -14.54
C ILE A 143 9.89 -25.36 -14.99
N LEU A 144 9.39 -24.55 -14.06
CA LEU A 144 8.90 -23.20 -14.34
C LEU A 144 10.01 -22.15 -14.38
N ARG A 145 11.16 -22.45 -13.76
CA ARG A 145 12.33 -21.56 -13.76
C ARG A 145 11.97 -20.18 -13.19
N VAL A 146 11.16 -20.15 -12.12
CA VAL A 146 10.71 -18.90 -11.48
C VAL A 146 11.96 -18.14 -10.99
N PRO A 147 12.16 -16.87 -11.40
CA PRO A 147 13.35 -16.11 -11.02
C PRO A 147 13.56 -15.93 -9.51
N TYR A 148 12.49 -15.66 -8.78
CA TYR A 148 12.54 -15.45 -7.32
C TYR A 148 11.53 -16.34 -6.60
N TYR A 149 11.95 -16.91 -5.48
CA TYR A 149 11.12 -17.72 -4.60
C TYR A 149 11.28 -17.24 -3.16
N VAL A 150 10.18 -17.01 -2.46
CA VAL A 150 10.15 -16.48 -1.11
C VAL A 150 9.38 -17.41 -0.19
N VAL A 151 9.89 -17.58 1.01
CA VAL A 151 9.23 -18.32 2.09
C VAL A 151 9.17 -17.44 3.33
N PHE A 152 8.04 -17.46 4.04
CA PHE A 152 7.88 -16.71 5.29
C PHE A 152 7.22 -17.53 6.40
N ASP A 153 7.88 -17.58 7.56
CA ASP A 153 7.37 -18.18 8.79
C ASP A 153 6.87 -17.09 9.74
N ARG A 154 5.56 -17.05 10.02
CA ARG A 154 4.98 -16.05 10.93
C ARG A 154 5.37 -16.23 12.40
N TYR A 155 5.63 -17.47 12.84
CA TYR A 155 5.84 -17.79 14.25
C TYR A 155 7.23 -17.35 14.73
N VAL A 156 8.25 -17.52 13.89
CA VAL A 156 9.60 -17.03 14.17
C VAL A 156 9.96 -15.76 13.37
N SER A 157 9.05 -15.30 12.50
CA SER A 157 9.25 -14.15 11.62
C SER A 157 10.46 -14.32 10.69
N GLU A 158 10.70 -15.55 10.25
CA GLU A 158 11.81 -15.87 9.35
C GLU A 158 11.39 -15.58 7.91
N PHE A 159 12.10 -14.66 7.25
CA PHE A 159 11.91 -14.31 5.85
C PHE A 159 13.12 -14.81 5.06
N ARG A 160 12.88 -15.72 4.12
CA ARG A 160 13.90 -16.31 3.26
C ARG A 160 13.55 -16.05 1.80
N ALA A 161 14.57 -15.76 1.00
CA ALA A 161 14.42 -15.54 -0.42
C ALA A 161 15.50 -16.27 -1.18
N PHE A 162 15.13 -16.78 -2.33
CA PHE A 162 15.99 -17.54 -3.22
C PHE A 162 15.91 -16.95 -4.62
N LYS A 163 17.05 -16.83 -5.26
CA LYS A 163 17.16 -16.39 -6.66
C LYS A 163 17.63 -17.53 -7.52
N LEU A 164 17.00 -17.70 -8.67
CA LEU A 164 17.44 -18.69 -9.65
C LEU A 164 18.72 -18.19 -10.33
N GLU A 165 19.84 -18.85 -10.04
CA GLU A 165 21.13 -18.57 -10.65
C GLU A 165 21.63 -19.80 -11.40
N GLY A 166 21.76 -19.67 -12.72
CA GLY A 166 22.10 -20.80 -13.59
C GLY A 166 20.99 -21.85 -13.62
N LEU A 167 21.14 -22.96 -12.89
CA LEU A 167 20.20 -24.09 -12.88
C LEU A 167 19.57 -24.35 -11.50
N ARG A 168 19.93 -23.57 -10.48
CA ARG A 168 19.54 -23.83 -9.09
C ARG A 168 19.20 -22.54 -8.37
N TYR A 169 18.33 -22.67 -7.38
CA TYR A 169 18.11 -21.60 -6.43
C TYR A 169 19.33 -21.41 -5.53
N GLN A 170 19.71 -20.16 -5.34
CA GLN A 170 20.67 -19.73 -4.34
C GLN A 170 19.94 -18.85 -3.32
N GLU A 171 20.15 -19.15 -2.04
CA GLU A 171 19.59 -18.35 -0.96
C GLU A 171 20.28 -16.98 -0.92
N LEU A 172 19.46 -15.93 -0.83
CA LEU A 172 19.92 -14.56 -0.75
C LEU A 172 20.14 -14.15 0.71
N SER A 173 21.18 -13.35 0.94
CA SER A 173 21.33 -12.65 2.21
C SER A 173 20.39 -11.46 2.25
N LEU A 174 19.53 -11.39 3.27
CA LEU A 174 18.50 -10.35 3.42
C LEU A 174 18.84 -9.45 4.62
N PRO A 175 19.71 -8.43 4.44
CA PRO A 175 19.93 -7.45 5.50
C PRO A 175 18.60 -6.79 5.88
N ASP A 176 18.38 -6.61 7.18
CA ASP A 176 17.14 -6.04 7.74
C ASP A 176 15.85 -6.76 7.33
N SER A 177 15.94 -8.05 6.94
CA SER A 177 14.79 -8.82 6.43
C SER A 177 14.11 -8.13 5.24
N LYS A 178 14.93 -7.61 4.31
CA LYS A 178 14.48 -6.94 3.09
C LYS A 178 15.13 -7.55 1.85
N LEU A 179 14.30 -7.80 0.85
CA LEU A 179 14.66 -8.20 -0.51
C LEU A 179 14.37 -7.02 -1.43
N TRP A 180 15.32 -6.66 -2.29
CA TRP A 180 15.11 -5.69 -3.36
C TRP A 180 15.09 -6.41 -4.71
N LEU A 181 14.06 -6.16 -5.53
CA LEU A 181 13.87 -6.79 -6.83
C LEU A 181 14.17 -5.78 -7.94
N GLU A 182 15.41 -5.80 -8.43
CA GLU A 182 15.90 -4.84 -9.42
C GLU A 182 15.06 -4.83 -10.71
N ASP A 183 14.58 -5.99 -11.17
CA ASP A 183 13.85 -6.13 -12.43
C ASP A 183 12.49 -5.40 -12.43
N ILE A 184 11.94 -5.13 -11.24
CA ILE A 184 10.64 -4.48 -11.06
C ILE A 184 10.67 -3.24 -10.18
N GLN A 185 11.85 -2.85 -9.68
CA GLN A 185 12.12 -1.65 -8.87
C GLN A 185 11.17 -1.50 -7.67
N VAL A 186 10.92 -2.63 -6.98
CA VAL A 186 10.17 -2.67 -5.74
C VAL A 186 10.81 -3.71 -4.81
N GLY A 187 10.76 -3.46 -3.51
CA GLY A 187 11.29 -4.36 -2.50
C GLY A 187 10.20 -5.03 -1.68
N LEU A 188 10.49 -6.22 -1.16
CA LEU A 188 9.64 -6.97 -0.24
C LEU A 188 10.37 -7.11 1.09
N GLY A 189 9.70 -6.87 2.21
CA GLY A 189 10.34 -7.06 3.51
C GLY A 189 9.37 -7.27 4.66
N VAL A 190 9.93 -7.54 5.83
CA VAL A 190 9.16 -7.74 7.07
C VAL A 190 8.84 -6.38 7.69
N TRP A 191 7.57 -6.01 7.68
CA TRP A 191 7.01 -4.80 8.26
C TRP A 191 6.35 -5.11 9.60
N GLN A 192 6.74 -4.39 10.65
CA GLN A 192 6.05 -4.40 11.95
C GLN A 192 4.95 -3.34 11.94
N GLY A 193 3.69 -3.76 12.09
CA GLY A 193 2.56 -2.84 12.13
C GLY A 193 1.22 -3.55 12.28
N GLN A 194 0.15 -2.80 12.06
CA GLN A 194 -1.23 -3.28 12.21
C GLN A 194 -1.87 -3.51 10.84
N TYR A 195 -2.39 -4.70 10.61
CA TYR A 195 -3.17 -5.04 9.41
C TYR A 195 -4.43 -5.80 9.81
N GLU A 196 -5.59 -5.46 9.24
CA GLU A 196 -6.89 -6.03 9.64
C GLU A 196 -7.11 -6.03 11.17
N ALA A 197 -6.80 -4.89 11.80
CA ALA A 197 -6.82 -4.69 13.25
C ALA A 197 -5.84 -5.56 14.08
N THR A 198 -5.00 -6.38 13.46
CA THR A 198 -4.03 -7.26 14.12
C THR A 198 -2.61 -6.69 14.04
N GLU A 199 -2.01 -6.40 15.20
CA GLU A 199 -0.58 -6.03 15.30
C GLU A 199 0.31 -7.25 15.08
N GLY A 200 1.33 -7.10 14.24
CA GLY A 200 2.22 -8.22 13.91
C GLY A 200 3.34 -7.84 12.95
N LYS A 201 4.08 -8.87 12.54
CA LYS A 201 5.08 -8.79 11.48
C LYS A 201 4.50 -9.40 10.21
N TRP A 202 4.49 -8.61 9.16
CA TRP A 202 3.87 -8.94 7.89
C TRP A 202 4.86 -8.74 6.75
N LEU A 203 4.80 -9.56 5.71
CA LEU A 203 5.45 -9.22 4.45
C LEU A 203 4.73 -8.04 3.80
N ARG A 204 5.48 -7.04 3.37
CA ARG A 204 4.94 -5.83 2.74
C ARG A 204 5.90 -5.26 1.70
N TRP A 205 5.33 -4.65 0.65
CA TRP A 205 6.12 -4.02 -0.40
C TRP A 205 6.63 -2.64 0.03
N TYR A 206 7.81 -2.25 -0.44
CA TYR A 206 8.43 -0.94 -0.21
C TYR A 206 9.08 -0.40 -1.49
N ASP A 207 9.20 0.92 -1.60
CA ASP A 207 9.77 1.62 -2.75
C ASP A 207 11.29 1.84 -2.67
N SER A 208 11.89 2.44 -3.70
CA SER A 208 13.33 2.75 -3.74
C SER A 208 13.79 3.72 -2.65
N GLU A 209 12.87 4.47 -2.06
CA GLU A 209 13.13 5.40 -0.95
C GLU A 209 12.97 4.72 0.42
N GLN A 210 12.76 3.40 0.46
CA GLN A 210 12.54 2.61 1.67
C GLN A 210 11.21 2.89 2.38
N ASN A 211 10.24 3.54 1.70
CA ASN A 211 8.90 3.73 2.24
C ASN A 211 8.04 2.50 1.95
N TRP A 212 7.30 2.04 2.96
CA TRP A 212 6.32 0.97 2.78
C TRP A 212 5.19 1.45 1.87
N LEU A 213 4.86 0.67 0.84
CA LEU A 213 3.78 0.99 -0.06
C LEU A 213 2.45 0.93 0.70
N PRO A 214 1.65 2.00 0.68
CA PRO A 214 0.49 2.14 1.56
C PRO A 214 -0.61 1.14 1.19
N THR A 215 -1.45 0.76 2.15
CA THR A 215 -2.71 0.04 1.88
C THR A 215 -3.73 0.99 1.25
N ALA A 216 -4.85 0.46 0.75
CA ALA A 216 -5.92 1.33 0.23
C ALA A 216 -6.48 2.25 1.33
N GLN A 217 -6.60 1.75 2.56
CA GLN A 217 -7.07 2.51 3.71
C GLN A 217 -6.11 3.64 4.08
N GLU A 218 -4.81 3.36 4.15
CA GLU A 218 -3.80 4.37 4.47
C GLU A 218 -3.72 5.47 3.38
N ARG A 219 -3.83 5.09 2.10
CA ARG A 219 -3.93 6.06 0.99
C ARG A 219 -5.13 6.99 1.18
N ALA A 220 -6.31 6.41 1.44
CA ALA A 220 -7.52 7.20 1.65
C ALA A 220 -7.40 8.13 2.88
N GLN A 221 -6.74 7.68 3.94
CA GLN A 221 -6.49 8.51 5.13
C GLN A 221 -5.54 9.67 4.81
N LEU A 222 -4.47 9.42 4.08
CA LEU A 222 -3.50 10.44 3.67
C LEU A 222 -4.16 11.48 2.75
N GLU A 223 -4.99 11.05 1.80
CA GLU A 223 -5.76 11.93 0.93
C GLU A 223 -6.75 12.80 1.71
N ARG A 224 -7.46 12.22 2.69
CA ARG A 224 -8.36 12.98 3.57
C ARG A 224 -7.61 14.04 4.38
N GLN A 225 -6.44 13.69 4.94
CA GLN A 225 -5.62 14.63 5.69
C GLN A 225 -5.12 15.77 4.81
N ARG A 226 -4.69 15.48 3.58
CA ARG A 226 -4.27 16.49 2.60
C ARG A 226 -5.43 17.42 2.21
N ALA A 227 -6.60 16.86 1.93
CA ALA A 227 -7.79 17.64 1.59
C ALA A 227 -8.23 18.55 2.74
N GLU A 228 -8.18 18.05 3.98
CA GLU A 228 -8.49 18.85 5.17
C GLU A 228 -7.48 19.99 5.37
N GLN A 229 -6.19 19.71 5.21
CA GLN A 229 -5.15 20.73 5.29
C GLN A 229 -5.31 21.81 4.21
N GLU A 230 -5.66 21.43 2.99
CA GLU A 230 -5.91 22.37 1.89
C GLU A 230 -7.14 23.24 2.16
N ARG A 231 -8.21 22.65 2.70
CA ARG A 231 -9.41 23.41 3.13
C ARG A 231 -9.07 24.45 4.18
N GLN A 232 -8.33 24.07 5.22
CA GLN A 232 -7.91 25.00 6.27
C GLN A 232 -7.04 26.15 5.73
N ARG A 233 -6.15 25.86 4.78
CA ARG A 233 -5.35 26.89 4.10
C ARG A 233 -6.22 27.83 3.27
N ALA A 234 -7.20 27.30 2.54
CA ALA A 234 -8.13 28.11 1.74
C ALA A 234 -9.03 28.99 2.63
N GLU A 235 -9.50 28.48 3.76
CA GLU A 235 -10.28 29.26 4.74
C GLU A 235 -9.44 30.39 5.34
N TRP A 236 -8.19 30.10 5.72
CA TRP A 236 -7.27 31.11 6.21
C TRP A 236 -7.03 32.23 5.19
N GLN A 237 -6.79 31.87 3.92
CA GLN A 237 -6.63 32.83 2.84
C GLN A 237 -7.89 33.67 2.62
N ARG A 238 -9.08 33.07 2.70
CA ARG A 238 -10.36 33.80 2.61
C ARG A 238 -10.51 34.81 3.74
N LEU A 239 -10.22 34.40 4.97
CA LEU A 239 -10.31 35.29 6.13
C LEU A 239 -9.33 36.46 6.02
N GLN A 240 -8.10 36.22 5.54
CA GLN A 240 -7.13 37.29 5.28
C GLN A 240 -7.61 38.24 4.19
N ALA A 241 -8.15 37.72 3.09
CA ALA A 241 -8.68 38.54 2.01
C ALA A 241 -9.91 39.37 2.45
N GLU A 242 -10.76 38.81 3.32
CA GLU A 242 -11.90 39.54 3.91
C GLU A 242 -11.42 40.67 4.82
N GLN A 243 -10.46 40.41 5.71
CA GLN A 243 -9.86 41.45 6.55
C GLN A 243 -9.17 42.56 5.74
N GLU A 244 -8.49 42.20 4.65
CA GLU A 244 -7.86 43.18 3.77
C GLU A 244 -8.91 44.04 3.06
N ARG A 245 -10.02 43.44 2.60
CA ARG A 245 -11.15 44.18 2.02
C ARG A 245 -11.81 45.12 3.02
N GLU A 246 -12.05 44.67 4.24
CA GLU A 246 -12.61 45.52 5.31
C GLU A 246 -11.69 46.72 5.60
N ARG A 247 -10.37 46.50 5.64
CA ARG A 247 -9.40 47.59 5.83
C ARG A 247 -9.40 48.57 4.66
N ALA A 248 -9.42 48.07 3.43
CA ALA A 248 -9.49 48.90 2.23
C ALA A 248 -10.79 49.72 2.18
N GLU A 249 -11.91 49.15 2.60
CA GLU A 249 -13.20 49.84 2.70
C GLU A 249 -13.16 50.94 3.77
N GLN A 250 -12.63 50.65 4.96
CA GLN A 250 -12.45 51.65 6.01
C GLN A 250 -11.51 52.79 5.60
N GLU A 251 -10.43 52.48 4.89
CA GLU A 251 -9.49 53.49 4.38
C GLU A 251 -10.18 54.38 3.33
N ARG A 252 -10.98 53.79 2.45
CA ARG A 252 -11.78 54.51 1.46
C ARG A 252 -12.82 55.42 2.12
N GLU A 253 -13.55 54.95 3.12
CA GLU A 253 -14.51 55.77 3.87
C GLU A 253 -13.83 56.97 4.54
N ARG A 254 -12.66 56.78 5.15
CA ARG A 254 -11.88 57.87 5.75
C ARG A 254 -11.40 58.87 4.71
N ALA A 255 -10.94 58.40 3.55
CA ALA A 255 -10.54 59.27 2.44
C ALA A 255 -11.72 60.11 1.93
N GLU A 256 -12.88 59.48 1.71
CA GLU A 256 -14.11 60.18 1.29
C GLU A 256 -14.57 61.22 2.33
N GLN A 257 -14.42 60.92 3.63
CA GLN A 257 -14.76 61.84 4.71
C GLN A 257 -13.80 63.04 4.78
N ALA A 258 -12.49 62.78 4.66
CA ALA A 258 -11.47 63.83 4.61
C ALA A 258 -11.65 64.77 3.41
N GLU A 259 -12.01 64.22 2.23
CA GLU A 259 -12.34 65.03 1.06
C GLU A 259 -13.55 65.94 1.29
N ARG A 260 -14.61 65.43 1.92
CA ARG A 260 -15.80 66.23 2.27
C ARG A 260 -15.46 67.35 3.24
N GLU A 261 -14.65 67.08 4.26
CA GLU A 261 -14.20 68.08 5.23
C GLU A 261 -13.36 69.18 4.56
N LEU A 262 -12.39 68.79 3.73
CA LEU A 262 -11.57 69.73 2.96
C LEU A 262 -12.43 70.61 2.04
N GLN A 263 -13.45 70.03 1.41
CA GLN A 263 -14.35 70.77 0.53
C GLN A 263 -15.25 71.75 1.30
N GLN A 264 -15.72 71.37 2.49
CA GLN A 264 -16.43 72.28 3.39
C GLN A 264 -15.53 73.42 3.89
N GLU A 265 -14.29 73.12 4.29
CA GLU A 265 -13.33 74.12 4.75
C GLU A 265 -13.01 75.13 3.64
N ARG A 266 -12.74 74.65 2.42
CA ARG A 266 -12.53 75.52 1.24
C ARG A 266 -13.73 76.42 0.98
N SER A 267 -14.95 75.90 1.05
CA SER A 267 -16.16 76.71 0.86
C SER A 267 -16.33 77.76 1.96
N ARG A 268 -16.08 77.41 3.23
CA ARG A 268 -16.09 78.38 4.35
C ARG A 268 -15.04 79.46 4.19
N SER A 269 -13.81 79.08 3.84
CA SER A 269 -12.70 80.01 3.62
C SER A 269 -13.02 80.99 2.47
N GLN A 270 -13.58 80.50 1.36
CA GLN A 270 -14.06 81.33 0.26
C GLN A 270 -15.15 82.33 0.70
N GLN A 271 -16.17 81.86 1.43
CA GLN A 271 -17.22 82.74 1.95
C GLN A 271 -16.67 83.80 2.91
N LEU A 272 -15.73 83.43 3.78
CA LEU A 272 -15.10 84.35 4.72
C LEU A 272 -14.30 85.43 3.97
N ALA A 273 -13.51 85.03 2.96
CA ALA A 273 -12.74 85.93 2.12
C ALA A 273 -13.64 86.90 1.35
N GLU A 274 -14.76 86.44 0.79
CA GLU A 274 -15.77 87.30 0.15
C GLU A 274 -16.36 88.32 1.13
N ARG A 275 -16.65 87.90 2.36
CA ARG A 275 -17.21 88.78 3.41
C ARG A 275 -16.21 89.83 3.89
N LEU A 276 -14.93 89.47 4.01
CA LEU A 276 -13.84 90.40 4.32
C LEU A 276 -13.64 91.45 3.22
N ARG A 277 -13.65 91.03 1.94
CA ARG A 277 -13.61 91.96 0.80
C ARG A 277 -14.80 92.93 0.81
N ALA A 278 -16.00 92.46 1.15
CA ALA A 278 -17.19 93.31 1.25
C ALA A 278 -17.11 94.36 2.39
N LEU A 279 -16.29 94.11 3.41
CA LEU A 279 -16.00 95.05 4.50
C LEU A 279 -14.81 95.99 4.20
N GLY A 280 -14.21 95.90 3.00
CA GLY A 280 -13.09 96.74 2.57
C GLY A 280 -11.73 96.30 3.11
N LEU A 281 -11.62 95.10 3.68
CA LEU A 281 -10.36 94.49 4.14
C LEU A 281 -9.87 93.50 3.08
N ASN A 282 -8.59 93.60 2.72
CA ASN A 282 -7.98 92.66 1.77
C ASN A 282 -7.60 91.35 2.52
N PRO A 283 -8.16 90.19 2.16
CA PRO A 283 -7.91 88.93 2.86
C PRO A 283 -6.46 88.46 2.78
N ASP A 284 -5.70 88.91 1.76
CA ASP A 284 -4.32 88.50 1.53
C ASP A 284 -3.30 89.32 2.35
N ASP A 285 -3.76 90.34 3.09
CA ASP A 285 -2.94 91.23 3.93
C ASP A 285 -2.99 90.88 5.44
N LEU A 286 -3.65 89.77 5.82
CA LEU A 286 -3.79 89.22 7.18
C LEU A 286 -2.98 87.93 7.35
#